data_AF-A0A1F8H5L9-F1
#
_entry.id   AF-A0A1F8H5L9-F1
#
_cell.length_a   1.000
_cell.length_b   1.000
_cell.length_c   1.000
_cell.angle_alpha   90.00
_cell.angle_beta   90.00
_cell.angle_gamma   90.00
#
_symmetry.space_group_name_H-M   'P 1'
#
loop_
_entity.id
_entity.type
_entity.pdbx_description
1 polymer ?
#
loop_
_entity_poly.entity_id
_entity_poly.type
_entity_poly.pdbx_seq_one_letter_code
_entity_poly.pdbx_strand_id
1 'polypeptide(L)'
;MIKTIKKLFLILFLTLLSLGSVGAAQDDEVYTYVFHLYFDNGKLVADRDFKVSFDLIAQEFEGSDRIPGSYYGEILSVTGRKLADFNVEIPSGTGIYYGAKSSPQAPYFANAKRADFYDPLNEKLLSIDLAPFGPVCNEDNICNADMGETSLNCSSDCQVAPSVSPEINFPPVERDFFGFFSNPTFYIILGIIILVAVLVWMLIKRKRNIPPEIPPQL
;
A
#
# COMPACT_ATOMS: atom_id res chain seq x y z
N MET A 1 50.63 -3.92 5.62
CA MET A 1 49.78 -3.34 4.56
C MET A 1 48.68 -4.30 4.09
N ILE A 2 48.99 -5.57 3.78
CA ILE A 2 47.98 -6.57 3.31
C ILE A 2 46.89 -6.87 4.36
N LYS A 3 47.22 -6.89 5.67
CA LYS A 3 46.23 -7.15 6.74
C LYS A 3 45.20 -6.02 6.91
N THR A 4 45.59 -4.78 6.65
CA THR A 4 44.71 -3.60 6.78
C THR A 4 43.71 -3.51 5.63
N ILE A 5 44.12 -3.89 4.41
CA ILE A 5 43.26 -3.91 3.22
C ILE A 5 42.15 -4.97 3.33
N LYS A 6 42.44 -6.15 3.90
CA LYS A 6 41.42 -7.19 4.14
C LYS A 6 40.33 -6.75 5.12
N LYS A 7 40.69 -5.99 6.16
CA LYS A 7 39.71 -5.46 7.12
C LYS A 7 38.81 -4.40 6.50
N LEU A 8 39.37 -3.53 5.66
CA LEU A 8 38.61 -2.49 4.97
C LEU A 8 37.58 -3.10 3.99
N PHE A 9 37.97 -4.14 3.25
CA PHE A 9 37.09 -4.85 2.33
C PHE A 9 35.95 -5.58 3.05
N LEU A 10 36.23 -6.18 4.20
CA LEU A 10 35.22 -6.86 5.02
C LEU A 10 34.16 -5.87 5.54
N ILE A 11 34.58 -4.68 5.99
CA ILE A 11 33.68 -3.64 6.50
C ILE A 11 32.83 -3.06 5.37
N LEU A 12 33.41 -2.85 4.19
CA LEU A 12 32.68 -2.37 3.01
C LEU A 12 31.64 -3.41 2.54
N PHE A 13 32.00 -4.70 2.54
CA PHE A 13 31.08 -5.77 2.18
C PHE A 13 29.93 -5.91 3.19
N LEU A 14 30.21 -5.77 4.49
CA LEU A 14 29.19 -5.79 5.55
C LEU A 14 28.20 -4.61 5.45
N THR A 15 28.70 -3.42 5.10
CA THR A 15 27.85 -2.22 4.95
C THR A 15 26.99 -2.24 3.70
N LEU A 16 27.49 -2.85 2.61
CA LEU A 16 26.69 -3.11 1.40
C LEU A 16 25.61 -4.18 1.61
N LEU A 17 25.82 -5.18 2.47
CA LEU A 17 24.78 -6.16 2.81
C LEU A 17 23.67 -5.59 3.71
N SER A 18 23.95 -4.56 4.51
CA SER A 18 22.94 -3.89 5.35
C SER A 18 22.04 -2.91 4.60
N LEU A 19 22.32 -2.62 3.32
CA LEU A 19 21.43 -1.86 2.44
C LEU A 19 20.35 -2.76 1.79
N GLY A 20 20.12 -3.94 2.38
CA GLY A 20 19.00 -4.82 2.06
C GLY A 20 17.72 -4.00 1.96
N SER A 21 17.18 -4.01 0.75
CA SER A 21 16.03 -3.25 0.30
C SER A 21 14.90 -3.37 1.31
N VAL A 22 14.59 -2.27 2.01
CA VAL A 22 13.26 -2.10 2.63
C VAL A 22 12.32 -1.80 1.48
N GLY A 23 12.01 -2.83 0.68
CA GLY A 23 10.83 -2.79 -0.16
C GLY A 23 9.66 -2.83 0.81
N ALA A 24 8.95 -1.71 0.97
CA ALA A 24 7.63 -1.73 1.56
C ALA A 24 6.82 -2.71 0.71
N ALA A 25 6.55 -3.90 1.26
CA ALA A 25 5.51 -4.76 0.72
C ALA A 25 4.22 -3.95 0.86
N GLN A 26 3.72 -3.48 -0.27
CA GLN A 26 2.44 -2.79 -0.34
C GLN A 26 1.39 -3.83 0.02
N ASP A 27 0.78 -3.65 1.18
CA ASP A 27 -0.22 -4.57 1.72
C ASP A 27 -1.49 -4.42 0.88
N ASP A 28 -1.71 -5.35 -0.04
CA ASP A 28 -2.97 -5.49 -0.79
C ASP A 28 -4.04 -6.14 0.11
N GLU A 29 -4.11 -5.75 1.38
CA GLU A 29 -5.07 -6.29 2.34
C GLU A 29 -6.48 -5.86 1.96
N VAL A 30 -7.35 -6.85 1.77
CA VAL A 30 -8.79 -6.65 1.62
C VAL A 30 -9.38 -6.47 3.02
N TYR A 31 -10.08 -5.35 3.23
CA TYR A 31 -10.70 -5.05 4.52
C TYR A 31 -12.21 -5.31 4.49
N THR A 32 -12.78 -5.55 5.67
CA THR A 32 -14.22 -5.68 5.90
C THR A 32 -14.63 -4.80 7.09
N TYR A 33 -15.74 -4.08 6.94
CA TYR A 33 -16.37 -3.36 8.05
C TYR A 33 -17.11 -4.35 8.96
N VAL A 34 -16.92 -4.22 10.27
CA VAL A 34 -17.72 -4.91 11.29
C VAL A 34 -18.38 -3.87 12.16
N PHE A 35 -19.70 -3.72 12.06
CA PHE A 35 -20.43 -2.73 12.83
C PHE A 35 -20.75 -3.26 14.23
N HIS A 36 -20.79 -2.36 15.22
CA HIS A 36 -21.20 -2.69 16.59
C HIS A 36 -22.55 -2.05 16.84
N LEU A 37 -23.62 -2.83 16.66
CA LEU A 37 -24.99 -2.36 16.75
C LEU A 37 -25.72 -2.97 17.93
N TYR A 38 -26.70 -2.24 18.42
CA TYR A 38 -27.59 -2.65 19.49
C TYR A 38 -29.03 -2.43 19.05
N PHE A 39 -29.86 -3.46 19.21
CA PHE A 39 -31.27 -3.41 18.88
C PHE A 39 -32.09 -3.32 20.17
N ASP A 40 -32.82 -2.23 20.33
CA ASP A 40 -33.65 -1.94 21.50
C ASP A 40 -35.02 -1.43 21.06
N ASN A 41 -36.08 -2.18 21.36
CA ASN A 41 -37.47 -1.78 21.13
C ASN A 41 -37.77 -1.29 19.71
N GLY A 42 -37.30 -2.02 18.69
CA GLY A 42 -37.53 -1.66 17.28
C GLY A 42 -36.60 -0.57 16.76
N LYS A 43 -35.66 -0.07 17.58
CA LYS A 43 -34.64 0.89 17.16
C LYS A 43 -33.28 0.23 17.09
N LEU A 44 -32.63 0.42 15.95
CA LEU A 44 -31.23 0.09 15.77
C LEU A 44 -30.40 1.32 16.17
N VAL A 45 -29.49 1.14 17.12
CA VAL A 45 -28.57 2.19 17.57
C VAL A 45 -27.13 1.67 17.54
N ALA A 46 -26.17 2.59 17.45
CA ALA A 46 -24.77 2.23 17.67
C ALA A 46 -24.57 1.74 19.12
N ASP A 47 -23.77 0.69 19.29
CA ASP A 47 -23.42 0.18 20.61
C ASP A 47 -22.62 1.25 21.38
N ARG A 48 -23.14 1.65 22.54
CA ARG A 48 -22.55 2.70 23.39
C ARG A 48 -21.30 2.23 24.11
N ASP A 49 -21.07 0.92 24.17
CA ASP A 49 -19.88 0.33 24.77
C ASP A 49 -18.63 0.60 23.93
N PHE A 50 -18.80 1.00 22.66
CA PHE A 50 -17.72 1.27 21.73
C PHE A 50 -17.58 2.76 21.44
N LYS A 51 -16.33 3.25 21.43
CA LYS A 51 -16.00 4.63 21.05
C LYS A 51 -16.27 4.89 19.56
N VAL A 52 -16.16 3.84 18.74
CA VAL A 52 -16.37 3.84 17.29
C VAL A 52 -17.40 2.78 17.00
N SER A 53 -18.39 3.09 16.17
CA SER A 53 -19.52 2.18 15.91
C SER A 53 -19.17 1.03 14.95
N PHE A 54 -17.90 0.89 14.56
CA PHE A 54 -17.40 -0.16 13.68
C PHE A 54 -15.90 -0.38 13.85
N ASP A 55 -15.44 -1.55 13.42
CA ASP A 55 -14.03 -1.90 13.22
C ASP A 55 -13.75 -2.22 11.74
N LEU A 56 -12.48 -2.14 11.36
CA LEU A 56 -11.94 -2.65 10.09
C LEU A 56 -11.09 -3.87 10.37
N ILE A 57 -11.41 -4.98 9.72
CA ILE A 57 -10.67 -6.25 9.85
C ILE A 57 -10.06 -6.59 8.50
N ALA A 58 -8.78 -6.96 8.48
CA ALA A 58 -8.07 -7.45 7.30
C ALA A 58 -8.56 -8.86 6.94
N GLN A 59 -9.71 -8.92 6.27
CA GLN A 59 -10.32 -10.14 5.75
C GLN A 59 -11.22 -9.82 4.55
N GLU A 60 -11.33 -10.79 3.65
CA GLU A 60 -12.30 -10.73 2.57
C GLU A 60 -13.74 -10.75 3.12
N PHE A 61 -14.63 -10.01 2.46
CA PHE A 61 -16.03 -9.93 2.87
C PHE A 61 -16.77 -11.21 2.46
N GLU A 62 -17.20 -12.01 3.44
CA GLU A 62 -17.98 -13.24 3.23
C GLU A 62 -19.50 -13.04 3.45
N GLY A 63 -19.97 -11.80 3.60
CA GLY A 63 -21.36 -11.52 3.96
C GLY A 63 -22.37 -11.80 2.84
N SER A 64 -23.65 -11.86 3.22
CA SER A 64 -24.75 -12.11 2.30
C SER A 64 -25.35 -10.83 1.72
N ASP A 65 -25.73 -10.90 0.45
CA ASP A 65 -26.51 -9.87 -0.24
C ASP A 65 -27.81 -9.58 0.51
N ARG A 66 -28.36 -8.38 0.28
CA ARG A 66 -29.64 -7.96 0.85
C ARG A 66 -30.74 -9.00 0.64
N ILE A 67 -31.40 -9.39 1.74
CA ILE A 67 -32.60 -10.23 1.70
C ILE A 67 -33.84 -9.32 1.63
N PRO A 68 -34.77 -9.51 0.67
CA PRO A 68 -36.00 -8.72 0.64
C PRO A 68 -36.84 -8.91 1.90
N GLY A 69 -37.27 -7.80 2.52
CA GLY A 69 -38.08 -7.82 3.73
C GLY A 69 -37.31 -8.06 5.04
N SER A 70 -35.98 -8.02 5.02
CA SER A 70 -35.15 -7.99 6.22
C SER A 70 -34.61 -6.58 6.51
N TYR A 71 -34.00 -6.41 7.68
CA TYR A 71 -33.16 -5.25 7.96
C TYR A 71 -31.91 -5.32 7.09
N TYR A 72 -31.47 -4.18 6.58
CA TYR A 72 -30.30 -4.12 5.69
C TYR A 72 -29.53 -2.81 5.89
N GLY A 73 -28.28 -2.81 5.44
CA GLY A 73 -27.45 -1.63 5.38
C GLY A 73 -27.06 -1.28 3.95
N GLU A 74 -26.72 -0.02 3.71
CA GLU A 74 -26.18 0.48 2.46
C GLU A 74 -24.88 1.24 2.74
N ILE A 75 -23.84 0.94 1.98
CA ILE A 75 -22.60 1.71 1.97
C ILE A 75 -22.70 2.80 0.92
N LEU A 76 -22.47 4.04 1.33
CA LEU A 76 -22.57 5.24 0.50
C LEU A 76 -21.20 5.89 0.35
N SER A 77 -20.86 6.25 -0.87
CA SER A 77 -19.64 6.99 -1.21
C SER A 77 -19.66 8.43 -0.69
N VAL A 78 -18.51 9.10 -0.76
CA VAL A 78 -18.36 10.54 -0.52
C VAL A 78 -19.31 11.40 -1.38
N THR A 79 -19.64 10.96 -2.59
CA THR A 79 -20.61 11.60 -3.50
C THR A 79 -22.07 11.20 -3.25
N GLY A 80 -22.33 10.33 -2.26
CA GLY A 80 -23.67 9.87 -1.91
C GLY A 80 -24.23 8.78 -2.83
N ARG A 81 -23.41 8.23 -3.74
CA ARG A 81 -23.78 7.07 -4.54
C ARG A 81 -23.70 5.80 -3.70
N LYS A 82 -24.68 4.92 -3.84
CA LYS A 82 -24.65 3.58 -3.24
C LYS A 82 -23.53 2.74 -3.87
N LEU A 83 -22.70 2.15 -3.02
CA LEU A 83 -21.58 1.28 -3.40
C LEU A 83 -21.95 -0.20 -3.22
N ALA A 84 -22.61 -0.54 -2.11
CA ALA A 84 -23.10 -1.88 -1.81
C ALA A 84 -24.31 -1.83 -0.88
N ASP A 85 -25.06 -2.94 -0.82
CA ASP A 85 -25.98 -3.26 0.26
C ASP A 85 -25.59 -4.58 0.93
N PHE A 86 -25.99 -4.76 2.18
CA PHE A 86 -25.66 -5.94 2.98
C PHE A 86 -26.80 -6.26 3.95
N ASN A 87 -26.97 -7.54 4.28
CA ASN A 87 -27.99 -7.98 5.21
C ASN A 87 -27.62 -7.67 6.68
N VAL A 88 -28.60 -7.27 7.48
CA VAL A 88 -28.41 -7.03 8.92
C VAL A 88 -29.21 -8.06 9.69
N GLU A 89 -28.52 -9.05 10.23
CA GLU A 89 -29.14 -10.08 11.05
C GLU A 89 -29.44 -9.53 12.44
N ILE A 90 -30.72 -9.44 12.78
CA ILE A 90 -31.17 -9.13 14.14
C ILE A 90 -31.38 -10.47 14.86
N PRO A 91 -30.68 -10.73 15.99
CA PRO A 91 -30.82 -11.98 16.72
C PRO A 91 -32.28 -12.22 17.13
N SER A 92 -32.91 -13.25 16.56
CA SER A 92 -34.29 -13.61 16.85
C SER A 92 -34.38 -14.47 18.12
N GLY A 93 -34.44 -13.83 19.29
CA GLY A 93 -34.98 -14.43 20.52
C GLY A 93 -36.52 -14.34 20.57
N THR A 94 -37.18 -15.31 21.21
CA THR A 94 -38.65 -15.48 21.26
C THR A 94 -39.41 -14.51 22.18
N GLY A 95 -38.92 -13.28 22.36
CA GLY A 95 -39.52 -12.30 23.26
C GLY A 95 -39.03 -10.88 22.99
N ILE A 96 -39.86 -9.91 23.41
CA ILE A 96 -39.69 -8.46 23.24
C ILE A 96 -38.20 -8.08 23.36
N TYR A 97 -37.62 -7.60 22.25
CA TYR A 97 -36.18 -7.39 22.06
C TYR A 97 -35.69 -6.20 22.88
N TYR A 98 -35.34 -6.45 24.13
CA TYR A 98 -34.56 -5.53 24.93
C TYR A 98 -33.08 -5.91 24.82
N GLY A 99 -32.38 -5.27 23.88
CA GLY A 99 -30.93 -5.17 23.96
C GLY A 99 -30.11 -6.27 23.30
N ALA A 100 -30.51 -6.72 22.12
CA ALA A 100 -29.71 -7.66 21.35
C ALA A 100 -28.55 -6.93 20.66
N LYS A 101 -27.32 -7.39 20.86
CA LYS A 101 -26.15 -6.93 20.08
C LYS A 101 -26.17 -7.60 18.71
N SER A 102 -25.86 -6.84 17.66
CA SER A 102 -25.72 -7.32 16.29
C SER A 102 -24.43 -6.77 15.69
N SER A 103 -23.72 -7.61 14.94
CA SER A 103 -22.45 -7.25 14.32
C SER A 103 -22.46 -7.54 12.82
N PRO A 104 -23.26 -6.79 12.03
CA PRO A 104 -23.31 -7.01 10.59
C PRO A 104 -21.98 -6.62 9.96
N GLN A 105 -21.61 -7.35 8.92
CA GLN A 105 -20.42 -7.09 8.13
C GLN A 105 -20.79 -6.39 6.83
N ALA A 106 -19.88 -5.57 6.30
CA ALA A 106 -20.03 -4.95 4.99
C ALA A 106 -18.69 -4.86 4.25
N PRO A 107 -18.70 -4.86 2.91
CA PRO A 107 -17.48 -4.70 2.12
C PRO A 107 -16.87 -3.32 2.33
N TYR A 108 -15.54 -3.28 2.39
CA TYR A 108 -14.78 -2.04 2.43
C TYR A 108 -14.74 -1.36 1.05
N PHE A 109 -14.86 -0.04 1.06
CA PHE A 109 -14.55 0.79 -0.10
C PHE A 109 -13.74 2.00 0.34
N ALA A 110 -12.68 2.28 -0.40
CA ALA A 110 -11.79 3.40 -0.11
C ALA A 110 -12.44 4.78 -0.25
N ASN A 111 -13.58 4.90 -0.94
CA ASN A 111 -14.36 6.13 -1.06
C ASN A 111 -15.66 6.10 -0.23
N ALA A 112 -15.84 5.15 0.69
CA ALA A 112 -17.02 5.05 1.54
C ALA A 112 -17.06 6.14 2.60
N LYS A 113 -18.12 6.94 2.64
CA LYS A 113 -18.31 8.00 3.63
C LYS A 113 -19.18 7.58 4.78
N ARG A 114 -20.25 6.83 4.53
CA ARG A 114 -21.18 6.42 5.60
C ARG A 114 -21.89 5.10 5.28
N ALA A 115 -22.36 4.45 6.34
CA ALA A 115 -23.27 3.33 6.26
C ALA A 115 -24.66 3.74 6.77
N ASP A 116 -25.69 3.62 5.94
CA ASP A 116 -27.09 3.86 6.32
C ASP A 116 -27.79 2.53 6.56
N PHE A 117 -28.55 2.41 7.66
CA PHE A 117 -29.26 1.20 8.05
C PHE A 117 -30.76 1.41 7.98
N TYR A 118 -31.47 0.39 7.51
CA TYR A 118 -32.89 0.46 7.21
C TYR A 118 -33.66 -0.70 7.82
N ASP A 119 -34.93 -0.46 8.06
CA ASP A 119 -35.89 -1.49 8.45
C ASP A 119 -36.46 -2.24 7.21
N PRO A 120 -37.26 -3.30 7.42
CA PRO A 120 -37.94 -4.02 6.33
C PRO A 120 -38.89 -3.17 5.47
N LEU A 121 -39.31 -2.00 5.94
CA LEU A 121 -40.19 -1.05 5.25
C LEU A 121 -39.41 0.03 4.49
N ASN A 122 -38.07 -0.03 4.50
CA ASN A 122 -37.13 0.96 3.97
C ASN A 122 -37.14 2.31 4.72
N GLU A 123 -37.58 2.34 5.97
CA GLU A 123 -37.36 3.48 6.85
C GLU A 123 -35.91 3.46 7.34
N LYS A 124 -35.21 4.60 7.21
CA LYS A 124 -33.84 4.72 7.69
C LYS A 124 -33.82 4.84 9.21
N LEU A 125 -33.11 3.93 9.86
CA LEU A 125 -33.00 3.83 11.32
C LEU A 125 -31.75 4.53 11.86
N LEU A 126 -30.61 4.33 11.19
CA LEU A 126 -29.30 4.75 11.67
C LEU A 126 -28.40 5.16 10.51
N SER A 127 -27.47 6.07 10.76
CA SER A 127 -26.42 6.47 9.83
C SER A 127 -25.11 6.53 10.62
N ILE A 128 -24.10 5.81 10.16
CA ILE A 128 -22.77 5.75 10.78
C ILE A 128 -21.77 6.40 9.83
N ASP A 129 -21.06 7.41 10.31
CA ASP A 129 -19.97 8.04 9.58
C ASP A 129 -18.74 7.11 9.58
N LEU A 130 -18.28 6.77 8.38
CA LEU A 130 -17.11 5.92 8.16
C LEU A 130 -15.84 6.76 8.02
N ALA A 131 -15.94 8.09 7.84
CA ALA A 131 -14.81 9.00 7.64
C ALA A 131 -13.65 8.86 8.66
N PRO A 132 -13.89 8.61 9.96
CA PRO A 132 -12.79 8.56 10.94
C PRO A 132 -11.75 7.46 10.70
N PHE A 133 -12.12 6.37 9.99
CA PHE A 133 -11.23 5.22 9.75
C PHE A 133 -11.39 4.58 8.34
N GLY A 134 -12.37 5.00 7.53
CA GLY A 134 -12.87 4.25 6.38
C GLY A 134 -12.44 4.74 4.99
N PRO A 135 -12.61 6.01 4.60
CA PRO A 135 -12.22 6.45 3.26
C PRO A 135 -10.81 7.02 3.21
N VAL A 136 -9.97 6.35 2.44
CA VAL A 136 -8.67 6.88 2.00
C VAL A 136 -8.85 7.86 0.84
N CYS A 137 -9.86 7.65 0.00
CA CYS A 137 -10.15 8.39 -1.24
C CYS A 137 -11.25 9.42 -1.01
N ASN A 138 -10.94 10.70 -1.24
CA ASN A 138 -11.88 11.79 -0.97
C ASN A 138 -12.64 12.29 -2.24
N GLU A 139 -12.26 11.83 -3.44
CA GLU A 139 -12.83 12.20 -4.74
C GLU A 139 -12.72 13.71 -5.06
N ASP A 140 -11.64 14.38 -4.61
CA ASP A 140 -11.40 15.81 -4.86
C ASP A 140 -10.62 16.11 -6.16
N ASN A 141 -10.27 15.08 -6.93
CA ASN A 141 -9.41 15.10 -8.12
C ASN A 141 -7.94 15.44 -7.84
N ILE A 142 -7.47 15.33 -6.61
CA ILE A 142 -6.08 15.55 -6.21
C ILE A 142 -5.57 14.27 -5.55
N CYS A 143 -4.61 13.60 -6.19
CA CYS A 143 -3.99 12.41 -5.61
C CYS A 143 -3.12 12.77 -4.38
N ASN A 144 -3.67 12.56 -3.18
CA ASN A 144 -3.02 12.85 -1.91
C ASN A 144 -2.32 11.61 -1.36
N ALA A 145 -1.10 11.34 -1.84
CA ALA A 145 -0.30 10.21 -1.38
C ALA A 145 -0.05 10.21 0.15
N ASP A 146 -0.01 11.38 0.78
CA ASP A 146 0.14 11.52 2.25
C ASP A 146 -1.07 10.96 3.04
N MET A 147 -2.24 10.88 2.41
CA MET A 147 -3.46 10.27 2.97
C MET A 147 -3.57 8.78 2.62
N GLY A 148 -2.61 8.23 1.87
CA GLY A 148 -2.63 6.84 1.39
C GLY A 148 -3.35 6.63 0.06
N GLU A 149 -3.70 7.70 -0.66
CA GLU A 149 -4.32 7.60 -1.99
C GLU A 149 -3.31 7.08 -3.02
N THR A 150 -3.75 6.12 -3.81
CA THR A 150 -2.99 5.47 -4.87
C THR A 150 -3.91 5.23 -6.06
N SER A 151 -3.33 4.92 -7.23
CA SER A 151 -4.13 4.55 -8.41
C SER A 151 -4.95 3.26 -8.24
N LEU A 152 -4.62 2.43 -7.23
CA LEU A 152 -5.32 1.18 -6.95
C LEU A 152 -6.58 1.41 -6.11
N ASN A 153 -6.49 2.23 -5.05
CA ASN A 153 -7.60 2.48 -4.13
C ASN A 153 -8.40 3.76 -4.46
N CYS A 154 -7.85 4.67 -5.27
CA CYS A 154 -8.45 5.97 -5.58
C CYS A 154 -8.18 6.37 -7.04
N SER A 155 -8.63 5.54 -7.98
CA SER A 155 -8.39 5.76 -9.42
C SER A 155 -9.05 7.03 -9.98
N SER A 156 -10.04 7.59 -9.28
CA SER A 156 -10.65 8.88 -9.62
C SER A 156 -9.66 10.03 -9.51
N ASP A 157 -8.90 10.08 -8.41
CA ASP A 157 -7.99 11.18 -8.08
C ASP A 157 -6.57 10.87 -8.56
N CYS A 158 -6.15 9.62 -8.39
CA CYS A 158 -4.85 9.10 -8.80
C CYS A 158 -4.92 8.46 -10.19
N GLN A 159 -5.11 9.29 -11.21
CA GLN A 159 -5.04 8.82 -12.59
C GLN A 159 -3.61 8.37 -12.92
N VAL A 160 -3.46 7.12 -13.34
CA VAL A 160 -2.23 6.68 -14.00
C VAL A 160 -2.18 7.44 -15.32
N ALA A 161 -1.13 8.26 -15.53
CA ALA A 161 -0.91 8.87 -16.84
C ALA A 161 -1.07 7.76 -17.89
N PRO A 162 -1.86 7.98 -18.96
CA PRO A 162 -2.06 6.95 -19.97
C PRO A 162 -0.68 6.47 -20.39
N SER A 163 -0.43 5.17 -20.21
CA SER A 163 0.69 4.49 -20.84
C SER A 163 0.61 4.92 -22.29
N VAL A 164 1.55 5.77 -22.70
CA VAL A 164 1.64 6.21 -24.08
C VAL A 164 1.81 4.90 -24.84
N SER A 165 0.74 4.43 -25.48
CA SER A 165 0.87 3.41 -26.52
C SER A 165 2.01 3.92 -27.39
N PRO A 166 3.03 3.10 -27.72
CA PRO A 166 4.13 3.56 -28.52
C PRO A 166 3.55 3.93 -29.90
N GLU A 167 3.14 5.19 -30.03
CA GLU A 167 2.93 5.82 -31.30
C GLU A 167 4.30 5.74 -31.95
N ILE A 168 4.38 4.95 -33.03
CA ILE A 168 5.57 4.82 -33.86
C ILE A 168 5.73 6.17 -34.58
N ASN A 169 6.12 7.20 -33.84
CA ASN A 169 6.71 8.41 -34.36
C ASN A 169 8.21 8.15 -34.34
N PHE A 170 8.79 7.91 -35.51
CA PHE A 170 10.24 7.93 -35.68
C PHE A 170 10.74 9.32 -35.29
N PRO A 171 11.47 9.49 -34.16
CA PRO A 171 12.11 10.76 -33.88
C PRO A 171 13.43 10.81 -34.67
N PRO A 172 13.87 11.99 -35.14
CA PRO A 172 15.26 12.16 -35.54
C PRO A 172 16.13 11.84 -34.32
N VAL A 173 17.18 11.05 -34.55
CA VAL A 173 18.14 10.61 -33.52
C VAL A 173 18.88 11.83 -32.97
N GLU A 174 18.33 12.45 -31.92
CA GLU A 174 19.11 13.29 -31.01
C GLU A 174 19.66 12.39 -29.91
N ARG A 175 21.00 12.28 -29.92
CA ARG A 175 21.75 11.56 -28.89
C ARG A 175 21.65 12.32 -27.59
N ASP A 176 20.70 11.92 -26.75
CA ASP A 176 20.57 12.38 -25.37
C ASP A 176 21.78 11.89 -24.54
N PHE A 177 22.78 12.76 -24.45
CA PHE A 177 24.01 12.56 -23.70
C PHE A 177 23.80 12.68 -22.17
N PHE A 178 22.62 13.13 -21.71
CA PHE A 178 22.36 13.50 -20.31
C PHE A 178 21.53 12.47 -19.50
N GLY A 179 20.86 11.50 -20.13
CA GLY A 179 20.06 10.47 -19.43
C GLY A 179 20.88 9.32 -18.79
N PHE A 180 22.19 9.28 -19.03
CA PHE A 180 23.05 8.18 -18.56
C PHE A 180 23.46 8.32 -17.08
N PHE A 181 23.38 9.53 -16.51
CA PHE A 181 23.89 9.83 -15.16
C PHE A 181 22.87 9.59 -14.04
N SER A 182 21.58 9.39 -14.35
CA SER A 182 20.52 9.20 -13.34
C SER A 182 20.20 7.72 -13.04
N ASN A 183 20.81 6.77 -13.75
CA ASN A 183 20.59 5.35 -13.51
C ASN A 183 21.52 4.84 -12.40
N PRO A 184 21.00 4.26 -11.30
CA PRO A 184 21.83 3.75 -10.20
C PRO A 184 22.83 2.67 -10.64
N THR A 185 22.57 1.96 -11.74
CA THR A 185 23.53 1.00 -12.33
C THR A 185 24.80 1.65 -12.86
N PHE A 186 24.73 2.92 -13.31
CA PHE A 186 25.89 3.66 -13.80
C PHE A 186 26.93 3.87 -12.69
N TYR A 187 26.48 4.27 -11.49
CA TYR A 187 27.37 4.48 -10.35
C TYR A 187 28.02 3.17 -9.88
N ILE A 188 27.32 2.05 -9.99
CA ILE A 188 27.87 0.71 -9.70
C ILE A 188 28.99 0.37 -10.70
N ILE A 189 28.75 0.56 -12.00
CA ILE A 189 29.73 0.29 -13.06
C ILE A 189 30.96 1.21 -12.92
N LEU A 190 30.74 2.50 -12.67
CA LEU A 190 31.81 3.47 -12.46
C LEU A 190 32.67 3.10 -11.24
N GLY A 191 32.04 2.65 -10.15
CA GLY A 191 32.72 2.15 -8.96
C GLY A 191 33.61 0.94 -9.25
N ILE A 192 33.13 -0.02 -10.04
CA ILE A 192 33.90 -1.21 -10.44
C ILE A 192 35.13 -0.81 -11.27
N ILE A 193 34.97 0.08 -12.24
CA ILE A 193 36.08 0.53 -13.11
C ILE A 193 37.19 1.18 -12.29
N ILE A 194 36.83 2.07 -11.35
CA ILE A 194 37.81 2.73 -10.47
C ILE A 194 38.54 1.69 -9.61
N LEU A 195 37.83 0.71 -9.07
CA LEU A 195 38.41 -0.32 -8.21
C LEU A 195 39.39 -1.21 -8.99
N VAL A 196 39.05 -1.61 -10.22
CA VAL A 196 39.94 -2.37 -11.11
C VAL A 196 41.18 -1.55 -11.48
N ALA A 197 41.04 -0.26 -11.81
CA ALA A 197 42.16 0.60 -12.15
C ALA A 197 43.16 0.74 -10.98
N VAL A 198 42.66 0.89 -9.75
CA VAL A 198 43.47 0.93 -8.54
C VAL A 198 44.21 -0.40 -8.31
N LEU A 199 43.55 -1.54 -8.48
CA LEU A 199 44.19 -2.86 -8.34
C LEU A 199 45.29 -3.09 -9.38
N VAL A 200 45.03 -2.75 -10.64
CA VAL A 200 46.03 -2.84 -11.72
C VAL A 200 47.23 -1.94 -11.44
N TRP A 201 47.00 -0.70 -10.99
CA TRP A 201 48.08 0.20 -10.62
C TRP A 201 48.93 -0.34 -9.46
N MET A 202 48.30 -0.91 -8.42
CA MET A 202 49.03 -1.53 -7.31
C MET A 202 49.89 -2.71 -7.77
N LEU A 203 49.40 -3.54 -8.69
CA LEU A 203 50.16 -4.67 -9.23
C LEU A 203 51.38 -4.22 -10.06
N ILE A 204 51.22 -3.16 -10.87
CA ILE A 204 52.33 -2.57 -11.65
C ILE A 204 53.37 -1.97 -10.71
N LYS A 205 52.94 -1.24 -9.67
CA LYS A 205 53.86 -0.65 -8.68
C LYS A 205 54.63 -1.73 -7.93
N ARG A 206 54.01 -2.87 -7.64
CA ARG A 206 54.68 -4.01 -7.00
C ARG A 206 55.77 -4.65 -7.88
N LYS A 207 55.54 -4.75 -9.19
CA LYS A 207 56.54 -5.28 -10.14
C LYS A 207 57.76 -4.36 -10.34
N ARG A 208 57.57 -3.04 -10.23
CA ARG A 208 58.65 -2.04 -10.36
C ARG A 208 59.65 -2.01 -9.19
N ASN A 209 59.32 -2.65 -8.07
CA ASN A 209 60.19 -2.71 -6.88
C ASN A 209 61.02 -4.00 -6.81
N ILE A 210 61.06 -4.82 -7.86
CA ILE A 210 61.92 -6.00 -7.95
C ILE A 210 63.22 -5.56 -8.65
N PRO A 211 64.37 -5.51 -7.95
CA PRO A 211 65.64 -5.12 -8.57
C PRO A 211 66.05 -6.14 -9.67
N PRO A 212 66.67 -5.69 -10.77
CA PRO A 212 67.08 -6.57 -11.85
C PRO A 212 68.10 -7.60 -11.34
N GLU A 213 67.85 -8.86 -11.69
CA GLU A 213 68.74 -9.98 -11.44
C GLU A 213 70.04 -9.77 -12.24
N ILE A 214 71.17 -9.64 -11.53
CA ILE A 214 72.48 -9.46 -12.14
C ILE A 214 72.85 -10.80 -12.80
N PRO A 215 73.13 -10.85 -14.11
CA PRO A 215 73.51 -12.09 -14.76
C PRO A 215 74.86 -12.60 -14.22
N PRO A 216 75.03 -13.92 -14.04
CA PRO A 216 76.27 -14.50 -13.55
C PRO A 216 77.40 -14.22 -14.56
N GLN A 217 78.51 -13.66 -14.06
CA GLN A 217 79.72 -13.50 -14.86
C GLN A 217 80.45 -14.83 -14.95
N LEU A 218 80.78 -15.23 -16.18
CA LEU A 218 81.64 -16.38 -16.51
C LEU A 218 83.11 -16.07 -16.20
#